data_AF-A0A2D0H913-F1
#
_entry.id   AF-A0A2D0H913-F1
#
_cell.length_a   1.000
_cell.length_b   1.000
_cell.length_c   1.000
_cell.angle_alpha   90.00
_cell.angle_beta   90.00
_cell.angle_gamma   90.00
#
_symmetry.space_group_name_H-M   'P 1'
#
loop_
_entity.id
_entity.type
_entity.pdbx_description
1 polymer ?
#
loop_
_entity_poly.entity_id
_entity_poly.type
_entity_poly.pdbx_seq_one_letter_code
_entity_poly.pdbx_strand_id
1 'polypeptide(L)'
;MLKVECDHWNQSSSILRQEALKANHARTRERLMALYEICNGKNATQVGRETRRNPQTIMEWVHRYNISGIEVLRYQHTGGHLPLFQNR
;
A
#
# COMPACT_ATOMS: atom_id res chain seq x y z
N MET A 1 3.34 17.02 7.53
CA MET A 1 4.35 16.11 6.94
C MET A 1 3.74 14.72 6.93
N LEU A 2 3.75 14.01 5.79
CA LEU A 2 3.20 12.65 5.70
C LEU A 2 4.04 11.71 6.57
N LYS A 3 3.42 11.00 7.51
CA LYS A 3 4.09 10.09 8.44
C LYS A 3 3.37 8.74 8.45
N VAL A 4 4.13 7.66 8.33
CA VAL A 4 3.63 6.30 8.53
C VAL A 4 3.70 5.99 10.02
N GLU A 5 2.56 5.70 10.64
CA GLU A 5 2.44 5.49 12.09
C GLU A 5 2.68 4.02 12.47
N CYS A 6 3.89 3.51 12.20
CA CYS A 6 4.23 2.11 12.51
C CYS A 6 4.09 1.78 14.01
N ASP A 7 4.47 2.72 14.88
CA ASP A 7 4.43 2.54 16.34
C ASP A 7 2.99 2.33 16.86
N HIS A 8 2.00 2.95 16.21
CA HIS A 8 0.57 2.77 16.55
C HIS A 8 0.14 1.30 16.40
N TRP A 9 0.80 0.56 15.51
CA TRP A 9 0.52 -0.85 15.24
C TRP A 9 1.53 -1.82 15.89
N ASN A 10 2.41 -1.35 16.78
CA ASN A 10 3.56 -2.11 17.28
C ASN A 10 4.43 -2.70 16.16
N GLN A 11 4.54 -1.97 15.04
CA GLN A 11 5.31 -2.37 13.87
C GLN A 11 6.53 -1.47 13.68
N SER A 12 7.43 -1.87 12.78
CA SER A 12 8.54 -1.04 12.32
C SER A 12 8.65 -1.07 10.80
N SER A 13 9.46 -0.19 10.22
CA SER A 13 9.71 -0.17 8.78
C SER A 13 10.25 -1.51 8.27
N SER A 14 11.03 -2.23 9.07
CA SER A 14 11.56 -3.56 8.71
C SER A 14 10.45 -4.60 8.52
N ILE A 15 9.38 -4.53 9.32
CA ILE A 15 8.20 -5.41 9.18
C ILE A 15 7.50 -5.14 7.85
N LEU A 16 7.32 -3.87 7.47
CA LEU A 16 6.72 -3.51 6.17
C LEU A 16 7.52 -4.09 5.01
N ARG A 17 8.86 -4.01 5.08
CA ARG A 17 9.75 -4.62 4.08
C ARG A 17 9.63 -6.14 4.07
N GLN A 18 9.62 -6.79 5.24
CA GLN A 18 9.52 -8.24 5.34
C GLN A 18 8.20 -8.76 4.76
N GLU A 19 7.08 -8.11 5.08
CA GLU A 19 5.76 -8.45 4.55
C GLU A 19 5.67 -8.17 3.05
N ALA A 20 6.32 -7.11 2.55
CA ALA A 20 6.42 -6.85 1.12
C ALA A 20 7.13 -7.98 0.37
N LEU A 21 8.23 -8.51 0.93
CA LEU A 21 9.00 -9.59 0.35
C LEU A 21 8.24 -10.93 0.36
N LYS A 22 7.39 -11.16 1.38
CA LYS A 22 6.51 -12.34 1.47
C LYS A 22 5.22 -12.20 0.65
N ALA A 23 4.88 -11.01 0.18
CA ALA A 23 3.59 -10.77 -0.46
C ALA A 23 3.49 -11.48 -1.83
N ASN A 24 2.52 -12.40 -1.93
CA ASN A 24 2.19 -13.12 -3.15
C ASN A 24 1.78 -12.18 -4.30
N HIS A 25 1.04 -11.11 -3.99
CA HIS A 25 0.49 -10.21 -5.01
C HIS A 25 1.35 -8.95 -5.21
N ALA A 26 1.66 -8.61 -6.46
CA ALA A 26 2.51 -7.48 -6.81
C ALA A 26 1.99 -6.13 -6.27
N ARG A 27 0.68 -5.88 -6.32
CA ARG A 27 0.09 -4.64 -5.74
C ARG A 27 0.25 -4.53 -4.23
N THR A 28 0.23 -5.66 -3.50
CA THR A 28 0.45 -5.65 -2.05
C THR A 28 1.90 -5.31 -1.74
N ARG A 29 2.83 -5.95 -2.47
CA ARG A 29 4.26 -5.64 -2.39
C ARG A 29 4.58 -4.18 -2.71
N GLU A 30 4.00 -3.64 -3.78
CA GLU A 30 4.15 -2.22 -4.17
C GLU A 30 3.74 -1.27 -3.04
N ARG A 31 2.55 -1.49 -2.46
CA ARG A 31 2.02 -0.65 -1.37
C ARG A 31 2.90 -0.71 -0.13
N LEU A 32 3.31 -1.90 0.28
CA LEU A 32 4.15 -2.09 1.47
C LEU A 32 5.53 -1.45 1.29
N MET A 33 6.15 -1.61 0.12
CA MET A 33 7.42 -0.94 -0.20
C MET A 33 7.27 0.58 -0.23
N ALA A 34 6.16 1.11 -0.76
CA ALA A 34 5.93 2.56 -0.76
C ALA A 34 5.92 3.16 0.67
N LEU A 35 5.28 2.49 1.63
CA LEU A 35 5.29 2.93 3.03
C LEU A 35 6.68 2.76 3.66
N TYR A 36 7.39 1.66 3.39
CA TYR A 36 8.76 1.46 3.84
C TYR A 36 9.68 2.59 3.39
N GLU A 37 9.63 2.99 2.12
CA GLU A 37 10.42 4.09 1.58
C GLU A 37 10.12 5.43 2.26
N ILE A 38 8.84 5.68 2.62
CA ILE A 38 8.44 6.87 3.39
C ILE A 38 9.00 6.82 4.82
N CYS A 39 8.97 5.67 5.48
CA CYS A 39 9.63 5.49 6.78
C CYS A 39 11.12 5.80 6.72
N ASN A 40 11.78 5.56 5.57
CA ASN A 40 13.20 5.85 5.36
C ASN A 40 13.48 7.28 4.87
N GLY A 41 12.48 8.17 4.92
CA GLY A 41 12.66 9.60 4.67
C GLY A 41 12.29 10.07 3.27
N LYS A 42 11.79 9.20 2.38
CA LYS A 42 11.22 9.66 1.10
C LYS A 42 9.86 10.31 1.31
N ASN A 43 9.51 11.26 0.46
CA ASN A 43 8.16 11.83 0.41
C ASN A 43 7.28 11.14 -0.64
N ALA A 44 5.96 11.37 -0.57
CA ALA A 44 4.99 10.78 -1.50
C ALA A 44 5.26 11.12 -2.97
N THR A 45 5.83 12.29 -3.26
CA THR A 45 6.18 12.70 -4.64
C THR A 45 7.33 11.88 -5.20
N GLN A 46 8.37 11.65 -4.41
CA GLN A 46 9.50 10.80 -4.79
C GLN A 46 9.05 9.36 -5.01
N VAL A 47 8.31 8.79 -4.05
CA VAL A 47 7.80 7.42 -4.15
C VAL A 47 6.83 7.26 -5.32
N GLY A 48 5.94 8.23 -5.52
CA GLY A 48 5.02 8.24 -6.66
C GLY A 48 5.76 8.23 -8.00
N ARG A 49 6.82 9.03 -8.15
CA ARG A 49 7.65 9.05 -9.35
C ARG A 49 8.33 7.70 -9.61
N GLU A 50 8.94 7.11 -8.59
CA GLU A 50 9.65 5.83 -8.69
C GLU A 50 8.71 4.65 -9.00
N THR A 51 7.50 4.67 -8.43
CA THR A 51 6.49 3.61 -8.62
C THR A 51 5.55 3.86 -9.80
N ARG A 52 5.70 5.00 -10.50
CA ARG A 52 4.76 5.47 -11.55
C ARG A 52 3.31 5.57 -11.05
N ARG A 53 3.16 6.07 -9.82
CA ARG A 53 1.86 6.34 -9.18
C ARG A 53 1.66 7.82 -8.94
N ASN A 54 0.39 8.23 -8.90
CA ASN A 54 0.03 9.56 -8.43
C ASN A 54 0.43 9.69 -6.94
N PRO A 55 1.15 10.76 -6.53
CA PRO A 55 1.48 10.99 -5.13
C PRO A 55 0.26 10.94 -4.19
N GLN A 56 -0.91 11.36 -4.66
CA GLN A 56 -2.17 11.27 -3.92
C GLN A 56 -2.53 9.82 -3.56
N THR A 57 -2.30 8.88 -4.48
CA THR A 57 -2.51 7.45 -4.23
C THR A 57 -1.57 6.92 -3.14
N ILE A 58 -0.34 7.42 -3.09
CA ILE A 58 0.62 7.07 -2.03
C ILE A 58 0.13 7.61 -0.67
N MET A 59 -0.33 8.87 -0.64
CA MET A 59 -0.91 9.47 0.56
C MET A 59 -2.13 8.68 1.05
N GLU A 60 -3.03 8.26 0.16
CA GLU A 60 -4.17 7.40 0.49
C GLU A 60 -3.76 6.05 1.09
N TRP A 61 -2.64 5.46 0.64
CA TRP A 61 -2.13 4.22 1.24
C TRP A 61 -1.63 4.45 2.67
N VAL A 62 -0.89 5.54 2.90
CA VAL A 62 -0.43 5.92 4.24
C VAL A 62 -1.62 6.18 5.16
N HIS A 63 -2.61 6.96 4.73
CA HIS A 63 -3.80 7.25 5.53
C HIS A 63 -4.57 5.98 5.89
N ARG A 64 -4.80 5.09 4.93
CA ARG A 64 -5.47 3.82 5.20
C ARG A 64 -4.69 2.96 6.18
N TYR A 65 -3.37 2.88 6.03
CA TYR A 65 -2.53 2.16 6.98
C TYR A 65 -2.59 2.76 8.40
N ASN A 66 -2.51 4.08 8.54
CA ASN A 66 -2.59 4.70 9.87
C ASN A 66 -3.94 4.43 10.55
N ILE A 67 -5.03 4.24 9.79
CA ILE A 67 -6.38 3.95 10.31
C ILE A 67 -6.60 2.46 10.59
N SER A 68 -6.08 1.56 9.75
CA SER A 68 -6.48 0.14 9.74
C SER A 68 -5.33 -0.87 9.72
N GLY A 69 -4.09 -0.40 9.79
CA GLY A 69 -2.90 -1.23 9.80
C GLY A 69 -2.61 -1.90 8.47
N ILE A 70 -1.80 -2.96 8.50
CA ILE A 70 -1.21 -3.57 7.30
C ILE A 70 -2.22 -4.28 6.39
N GLU A 71 -3.32 -4.76 6.95
CA GLU A 71 -4.31 -5.59 6.24
C GLU A 71 -4.99 -4.82 5.09
N VAL A 72 -5.19 -3.51 5.25
CA VAL A 72 -5.79 -2.64 4.22
C VAL A 72 -4.92 -2.49 2.96
N LEU A 73 -3.63 -2.82 3.06
CA LEU A 73 -2.69 -2.76 1.94
C LEU A 73 -2.73 -4.04 1.11
N ARG A 74 -3.30 -5.13 1.64
CA ARG A 74 -3.47 -6.37 0.89
C ARG A 74 -4.35 -6.14 -0.33
N TYR A 75 -4.00 -6.80 -1.42
CA TYR A 75 -4.79 -6.74 -2.62
C TYR A 75 -6.05 -7.56 -2.38
N GLN A 76 -7.19 -6.91 -2.48
CA GLN A 76 -8.48 -7.56 -2.52
C GLN A 76 -8.97 -7.52 -3.95
N HIS A 77 -9.24 -8.70 -4.52
CA HIS A 77 -9.88 -8.80 -5.82
C HIS A 77 -11.36 -8.44 -5.65
N THR A 78 -11.67 -7.16 -5.78
CA THR A 78 -13.05 -6.70 -5.98
C THR A 78 -13.39 -7.03 -7.43
N GLY A 79 -14.07 -8.16 -7.66
CA GLY A 79 -14.37 -8.65 -9.00
C GLY A 79 -14.96 -7.59 -9.92
N GLY A 80 -14.62 -7.66 -11.21
CA GLY A 80 -15.28 -6.85 -12.23
C GLY A 80 -16.78 -7.17 -12.29
N HIS A 81 -17.58 -6.19 -12.70
CA HIS A 81 -19.00 -6.42 -12.96
C HIS A 81 -19.16 -7.67 -13.82
N LEU A 82 -19.95 -8.66 -13.35
CA LEU A 82 -20.40 -9.73 -14.23
C LEU A 82 -21.06 -9.08 -15.45
N PRO A 83 -20.74 -9.50 -16.69
CA PRO A 83 -21.48 -9.04 -17.85
C PRO A 83 -22.97 -9.38 -17.65
N LEU A 84 -23.84 -8.37 -17.78
CA LEU A 84 -25.27 -8.46 -17.50
C LEU A 84 -26.04 -9.42 -18.44
N PHE A 85 -25.36 -10.04 -19.41
CA PHE A 85 -25.96 -10.98 -20.34
C PHE A 85 -25.10 -12.24 -20.45
N GLN A 86 -25.44 -13.27 -19.66
CA GLN A 86 -25.17 -14.66 -20.05
C GLN A 86 -26.35 -15.10 -20.91
N ASN A 87 -26.22 -15.05 -22.23
CA ASN A 87 -27.20 -15.66 -23.13
C ASN A 87 -27.25 -17.18 -22.85
N ARG A 88 -28.47 -17.67 -22.63
CA ARG A 88 -28.83 -19.08 -22.54
C ARG A 88 -28.63 -19.80 -23.87
#